data_AF-A0A2W2MPC8-F1
#
_entry.id   AF-A0A2W2MPC8-F1
#
_cell.length_a   1.000
_cell.length_b   1.000
_cell.length_c   1.000
_cell.angle_alpha   90.00
_cell.angle_beta   90.00
_cell.angle_gamma   90.00
#
_symmetry.space_group_name_H-M   'P 1'
#
loop_
_entity.id
_entity.type
_entity.pdbx_description
1 polymer ?
#
loop_
_entity_poly.entity_id
_entity_poly.type
_entity_poly.pdbx_seq_one_letter_code
_entity_poly.pdbx_strand_id
1 'polypeptide(L)'
;MDHDRPGPGDLQLRRGLHAELLTTLTAHAESHPLDERLAAQLMLALYRGGRPADALNHYQEVRRRLADELGTDPGPGLRELYQQILVSDPRLATPAPVRARPNHANTAAPAPRQLPLPPPMFIGRADELDRLEKLLGPKSEPDTDRAPEQALQNRFKVSPRSTGKTGCRFQRGPADSRQHRRKPVRTRHALTVTVVGSALALAGTAAPGSAVAVAKYPGQVKCPKGDYQLCIDGGPGGFTISGKKFSGHNNAILLRNVRNVTISGNQFTNLSGSTGYAGVHVQNASGIVIKKNTFSNLRNGGNMHGVYLVRTSGSSITGNKFSSITGDPVRIRDGSKNNTVSGNTFTGSGQYALFSEWGRLEKGERCGSGNVFKSNKYKTGGYGGKKISLIKWGGKGGGTTGLKLTWGNCKKASIVNKGGNTKL
;
A
#
# COMPACT_ATOMS: atom_id res chain seq x y z
N MET A 1 6.44 -29.31 -12.65
CA MET A 1 6.46 -29.07 -14.12
C MET A 1 5.36 -28.07 -14.45
N ASP A 2 5.51 -27.33 -15.54
CA ASP A 2 4.53 -26.43 -16.17
C ASP A 2 3.74 -25.47 -15.25
N HIS A 3 4.40 -24.39 -14.80
CA HIS A 3 3.71 -23.19 -14.29
C HIS A 3 3.43 -22.13 -15.38
N ASP A 4 3.99 -22.29 -16.59
CA ASP A 4 4.02 -21.25 -17.64
C ASP A 4 3.12 -21.56 -18.85
N ARG A 5 2.06 -22.36 -18.67
CA ARG A 5 1.02 -22.48 -19.69
C ARG A 5 0.05 -21.29 -19.63
N PRO A 6 -0.20 -20.57 -20.75
CA PRO A 6 -1.28 -19.59 -20.80
C PRO A 6 -2.62 -20.29 -20.56
N GLY A 7 -3.47 -19.69 -19.71
CA GLY A 7 -4.80 -20.22 -19.44
C GLY A 7 -5.76 -19.98 -20.62
N PRO A 8 -6.98 -20.53 -20.58
CA PRO A 8 -7.97 -20.33 -21.64
C PRO A 8 -8.22 -18.84 -21.95
N GLY A 9 -8.32 -18.01 -20.90
CA GLY A 9 -8.44 -16.55 -21.04
C GLY A 9 -7.23 -15.89 -21.71
N ASP A 10 -6.00 -16.27 -21.33
CA ASP A 10 -4.77 -15.73 -21.96
C ASP A 10 -4.71 -16.06 -23.46
N LEU A 11 -5.12 -17.27 -23.85
CA LEU A 11 -5.14 -17.71 -25.24
C LEU A 11 -6.21 -16.96 -26.06
N GLN A 12 -7.37 -16.70 -25.47
CA GLN A 12 -8.48 -15.99 -26.13
C GLN A 12 -8.20 -14.48 -26.21
N LEU A 13 -7.56 -13.87 -25.20
CA LEU A 13 -7.06 -12.49 -25.24
C LEU A 13 -5.94 -12.28 -26.28
N ARG A 14 -5.14 -13.32 -26.56
CA ARG A 14 -4.15 -13.32 -27.66
C ARG A 14 -4.79 -13.44 -29.05
N ARG A 15 -6.06 -13.86 -29.14
CA ARG A 15 -6.82 -14.01 -30.40
C ARG A 15 -7.74 -12.84 -30.74
N GLY A 16 -7.79 -11.79 -29.91
CA GLY A 16 -8.60 -10.60 -30.16
C GLY A 16 -10.08 -10.69 -29.72
N LEU A 17 -10.50 -11.81 -29.10
CA LEU A 17 -11.90 -12.10 -28.72
C LEU A 17 -12.36 -11.34 -27.47
N HIS A 18 -12.06 -10.04 -27.39
CA HIS A 18 -12.20 -9.24 -26.18
C HIS A 18 -13.66 -8.99 -25.78
N ALA A 19 -14.57 -8.80 -26.74
CA ALA A 19 -15.98 -8.53 -26.46
C ALA A 19 -16.69 -9.74 -25.84
N GLU A 20 -16.49 -10.94 -26.39
CA GLU A 20 -17.09 -12.19 -25.92
C GLU A 20 -16.53 -12.63 -24.56
N LEU A 21 -15.24 -12.37 -24.32
CA LEU A 21 -14.58 -12.66 -23.04
C LEU A 21 -15.09 -11.80 -21.87
N LEU A 22 -15.58 -10.58 -22.11
CA LEU A 22 -15.82 -9.61 -21.04
C LEU A 22 -16.84 -10.07 -20.00
N THR A 23 -17.92 -10.75 -20.40
CA THR A 23 -18.92 -11.30 -19.49
C THR A 23 -18.34 -12.42 -18.63
N THR A 24 -17.67 -13.39 -19.26
CA THR A 24 -17.05 -14.55 -18.58
C THR A 24 -15.93 -14.12 -17.63
N LEU A 25 -15.06 -13.19 -18.04
CA LEU A 25 -14.00 -12.63 -17.21
C LEU A 25 -14.55 -11.77 -16.07
N THR A 26 -15.65 -11.04 -16.27
CA THR A 26 -16.30 -10.29 -15.18
C THR A 26 -16.80 -11.25 -14.10
N ALA A 27 -17.54 -12.30 -14.46
CA ALA A 27 -18.02 -13.31 -13.51
C ALA A 27 -16.87 -14.06 -12.79
N HIS A 28 -15.76 -14.33 -13.49
CA HIS A 28 -14.56 -14.93 -12.87
C HIS A 28 -13.84 -13.96 -11.92
N ALA A 29 -13.68 -12.69 -12.29
CA ALA A 29 -13.06 -11.68 -11.43
C ALA A 29 -13.94 -11.28 -10.22
N GLU A 30 -15.27 -11.40 -10.33
CA GLU A 30 -16.19 -11.22 -9.20
C GLU A 30 -16.13 -12.39 -8.21
N SER A 31 -16.00 -13.63 -8.70
CA SER A 31 -15.84 -14.82 -7.85
C SER A 31 -14.44 -15.01 -7.28
N HIS A 32 -13.40 -14.51 -7.96
CA HIS A 32 -11.99 -14.60 -7.53
C HIS A 32 -11.36 -13.20 -7.34
N PRO A 33 -11.88 -12.37 -6.41
CA PRO A 33 -11.65 -10.93 -6.36
C PRO A 33 -10.26 -10.49 -5.86
N LEU A 34 -9.37 -11.45 -5.58
CA LEU A 34 -7.98 -11.25 -5.18
C LEU A 34 -6.98 -11.89 -6.16
N ASP A 35 -7.47 -12.50 -7.25
CA ASP A 35 -6.63 -13.06 -8.31
C ASP A 35 -6.13 -11.94 -9.23
N GLU A 36 -4.85 -11.58 -9.08
CA GLU A 36 -4.20 -10.53 -9.87
C GLU A 36 -4.07 -10.87 -11.37
N ARG A 37 -4.09 -12.16 -11.74
CA ARG A 37 -4.04 -12.61 -13.14
C ARG A 37 -5.40 -12.42 -13.81
N LEU A 38 -6.49 -12.81 -13.14
CA LEU A 38 -7.86 -12.54 -13.63
C LEU A 38 -8.15 -11.03 -13.69
N ALA A 39 -7.69 -10.26 -12.71
CA ALA A 39 -7.76 -8.80 -12.74
C ALA A 39 -7.02 -8.20 -13.95
N ALA A 40 -5.79 -8.65 -14.23
CA ALA A 40 -5.02 -8.21 -15.38
C ALA A 40 -5.68 -8.60 -16.72
N GLN A 41 -6.23 -9.81 -16.81
CA GLN A 41 -6.98 -10.27 -17.99
C GLN A 41 -8.21 -9.40 -18.26
N LEU A 42 -8.99 -9.07 -17.22
CA LEU A 42 -10.18 -8.22 -17.36
C LEU A 42 -9.81 -6.75 -17.67
N MET A 43 -8.75 -6.21 -17.07
CA MET A 43 -8.23 -4.88 -17.44
C MET A 43 -7.81 -4.81 -18.91
N LEU A 44 -7.10 -5.84 -19.41
CA LEU A 44 -6.67 -5.89 -20.81
C LEU A 44 -7.87 -6.05 -21.76
N ALA A 45 -8.88 -6.83 -21.38
CA ALA A 45 -10.13 -6.96 -22.13
C ALA A 45 -10.90 -5.63 -22.21
N LEU A 46 -11.04 -4.91 -21.08
CA LEU A 46 -11.70 -3.60 -21.03
C LEU A 46 -10.95 -2.55 -21.85
N TYR A 47 -9.62 -2.49 -21.73
CA TYR A 47 -8.78 -1.56 -22.50
C TYR A 47 -8.92 -1.80 -24.01
N ARG A 48 -8.74 -3.04 -24.47
CA ARG A 48 -8.86 -3.41 -25.89
C ARG A 48 -10.30 -3.35 -26.42
N GLY A 49 -11.29 -3.46 -25.54
CA GLY A 49 -12.70 -3.20 -25.82
C GLY A 49 -13.07 -1.71 -25.86
N GLY A 50 -12.10 -0.79 -25.91
CA GLY A 50 -12.34 0.66 -26.00
C GLY A 50 -12.76 1.32 -24.69
N ARG A 51 -12.59 0.66 -23.54
CA ARG A 51 -13.03 1.13 -22.21
C ARG A 51 -11.85 1.33 -21.25
N PRO A 52 -10.86 2.20 -21.57
CA PRO A 52 -9.67 2.41 -20.73
C PRO A 52 -10.02 2.94 -19.34
N ALA A 53 -11.03 3.81 -19.23
CA ALA A 53 -11.50 4.32 -17.94
C ALA A 53 -11.99 3.19 -17.00
N ASP A 54 -12.69 2.18 -17.54
CA ASP A 54 -13.18 1.06 -16.74
C ASP A 54 -12.05 0.09 -16.36
N ALA A 55 -11.04 -0.09 -17.22
CA ALA A 55 -9.84 -0.84 -16.87
C ALA A 55 -9.07 -0.18 -15.71
N LEU A 56 -8.92 1.16 -15.74
CA LEU A 56 -8.30 1.94 -14.66
C LEU A 56 -9.15 1.91 -13.38
N ASN A 57 -10.47 1.97 -13.48
CA ASN A 57 -11.38 1.81 -12.34
C ASN A 57 -11.28 0.41 -11.71
N HIS A 58 -11.22 -0.65 -12.53
CA HIS A 58 -11.08 -2.03 -12.07
C HIS A 58 -9.76 -2.23 -11.32
N TYR A 59 -8.65 -1.68 -11.83
CA TYR A 59 -7.37 -1.68 -11.11
C TYR A 59 -7.48 -1.09 -9.69
N GLN A 60 -8.11 0.08 -9.55
CA GLN A 60 -8.24 0.73 -8.23
C GLN A 60 -9.12 -0.09 -7.28
N GLU A 61 -10.15 -0.78 -7.78
CA GLU A 61 -10.98 -1.67 -6.97
C GLU A 61 -10.23 -2.94 -6.53
N VAL A 62 -9.51 -3.61 -7.43
CA VAL A 62 -8.69 -4.79 -7.08
C VAL A 62 -7.56 -4.41 -6.14
N ARG A 63 -6.86 -3.30 -6.40
CA ARG A 63 -5.84 -2.74 -5.50
C ARG A 63 -6.41 -2.45 -4.11
N ARG A 64 -7.63 -1.91 -4.03
CA ARG A 64 -8.32 -1.67 -2.76
C ARG A 64 -8.67 -2.98 -2.06
N ARG A 65 -9.07 -4.04 -2.78
CA ARG A 65 -9.35 -5.37 -2.20
C ARG A 65 -8.09 -6.04 -1.66
N LEU A 66 -7.00 -6.08 -2.41
CA LEU A 66 -5.70 -6.60 -1.94
C LEU A 66 -5.25 -5.88 -0.65
N ALA A 67 -5.39 -4.55 -0.60
CA ALA A 67 -5.04 -3.76 0.57
C ALA A 67 -6.02 -3.91 1.77
N ASP A 68 -7.33 -4.03 1.52
CA ASP A 68 -8.36 -4.28 2.56
C ASP A 68 -8.27 -5.71 3.13
N GLU A 69 -7.82 -6.71 2.35
CA GLU A 69 -8.03 -8.14 2.65
C GLU A 69 -6.74 -8.94 2.88
N LEU A 70 -5.67 -8.64 2.15
CA LEU A 70 -4.35 -9.28 2.31
C LEU A 70 -3.30 -8.34 2.92
N GLY A 71 -3.61 -7.04 3.02
CA GLY A 71 -2.66 -6.01 3.46
C GLY A 71 -1.54 -5.72 2.44
N THR A 72 -1.69 -6.18 1.20
CA THR A 72 -0.71 -6.03 0.12
C THR A 72 -1.13 -4.95 -0.89
N ASP A 73 -0.16 -4.27 -1.50
CA ASP A 73 -0.38 -3.63 -2.80
C ASP A 73 -0.20 -4.68 -3.92
N PRO A 74 -0.85 -4.49 -5.08
CA PRO A 74 -0.63 -5.24 -6.31
C PRO A 74 0.82 -5.67 -6.60
N GLY A 75 0.96 -6.87 -7.14
CA GLY A 75 2.17 -7.44 -7.70
C GLY A 75 2.74 -6.64 -8.89
N PRO A 76 3.89 -7.04 -9.44
CA PRO A 76 4.55 -6.34 -10.55
C PRO A 76 3.68 -6.27 -11.80
N GLY A 77 3.24 -7.42 -12.36
CA GLY A 77 2.50 -7.46 -13.63
C GLY A 77 1.20 -6.64 -13.65
N LEU A 78 0.42 -6.64 -12.56
CA LEU A 78 -0.82 -5.84 -12.47
C LEU A 78 -0.52 -4.33 -12.41
N ARG A 79 0.61 -3.92 -11.80
CA ARG A 79 1.09 -2.53 -11.82
C ARG A 79 1.65 -2.13 -13.17
N GLU A 80 2.38 -3.01 -13.83
CA GLU A 80 2.95 -2.77 -15.17
C GLU A 80 1.84 -2.56 -16.20
N LEU A 81 0.82 -3.42 -16.23
CA LEU A 81 -0.35 -3.24 -17.08
C LEU A 81 -1.07 -1.91 -16.79
N TYR A 82 -1.24 -1.53 -15.52
CA TYR A 82 -1.83 -0.24 -15.16
C TYR A 82 -1.04 0.95 -15.71
N GLN A 83 0.30 0.93 -15.62
CA GLN A 83 1.14 1.99 -16.20
C GLN A 83 1.10 2.00 -17.73
N GLN A 84 1.11 0.83 -18.37
CA GLN A 84 0.98 0.70 -19.82
C GLN A 84 -0.37 1.25 -20.32
N ILE A 85 -1.46 1.04 -19.59
CA ILE A 85 -2.78 1.63 -19.89
C ILE A 85 -2.77 3.15 -19.71
N LEU A 86 -2.11 3.68 -18.67
CA LEU A 86 -2.03 5.13 -18.43
C LEU A 86 -1.29 5.90 -19.54
N VAL A 87 -0.27 5.29 -20.17
CA VAL A 87 0.49 5.90 -21.28
C VAL A 87 -0.02 5.49 -22.66
N SER A 88 -1.13 4.74 -22.73
CA SER A 88 -1.67 4.16 -23.97
C SER A 88 -0.64 3.37 -24.78
N ASP A 89 0.15 2.54 -24.10
CA ASP A 89 1.30 1.82 -24.67
C ASP A 89 0.91 1.03 -25.94
N PRO A 90 1.56 1.26 -27.10
CA PRO A 90 1.25 0.55 -28.35
C PRO A 90 1.35 -0.97 -28.24
N ARG A 91 2.13 -1.52 -27.30
CA ARG A 91 2.23 -2.97 -27.05
C ARG A 91 0.94 -3.58 -26.49
N LEU A 92 0.05 -2.75 -25.92
CA LEU A 92 -1.28 -3.16 -25.48
C LEU A 92 -2.32 -3.19 -26.61
N ALA A 93 -2.02 -2.69 -27.81
CA ALA A 93 -2.91 -2.82 -28.96
C ALA A 93 -3.26 -4.29 -29.21
N THR A 94 -4.42 -4.54 -29.82
CA THR A 94 -4.73 -5.86 -30.37
C THR A 94 -3.66 -6.23 -31.41
N PRO A 95 -3.09 -7.45 -31.36
CA PRO A 95 -2.48 -8.02 -32.56
C PRO A 95 -3.53 -7.93 -33.66
N ALA A 96 -3.17 -7.37 -34.83
CA ALA A 96 -4.10 -7.28 -35.94
C ALA A 96 -4.66 -8.69 -36.22
N PRO A 97 -5.99 -8.85 -36.39
CA PRO A 97 -6.55 -10.16 -36.64
C PRO A 97 -5.88 -10.72 -37.88
N VAL A 98 -5.24 -11.88 -37.73
CA VAL A 98 -4.70 -12.63 -38.86
C VAL A 98 -5.91 -13.01 -39.70
N ARG A 99 -6.25 -12.17 -40.69
CA ARG A 99 -7.38 -12.40 -41.58
C ARG A 99 -7.17 -13.78 -42.17
N ALA A 100 -8.05 -14.71 -41.81
CA ALA A 100 -8.17 -15.96 -42.54
C ALA A 100 -8.37 -15.56 -44.00
N ARG A 101 -7.36 -15.82 -44.84
CA ARG A 101 -7.54 -15.67 -46.28
C ARG A 101 -8.73 -16.56 -46.63
N PRO A 102 -9.69 -16.08 -47.46
CA PRO A 102 -10.79 -16.93 -47.87
C PRO A 102 -10.20 -18.23 -48.46
N ASN A 103 -10.77 -19.37 -48.05
CA ASN A 103 -10.39 -20.68 -48.58
C ASN A 103 -10.84 -20.79 -50.04
N HIS A 104 -10.11 -20.13 -50.94
CA HIS A 104 -10.03 -20.56 -52.32
C HIS A 104 -9.40 -21.96 -52.29
N ALA A 105 -10.22 -22.98 -52.57
CA ALA A 105 -9.73 -24.32 -52.77
C ALA A 105 -8.73 -24.29 -53.94
N ASN A 106 -7.45 -24.44 -53.62
CA ASN A 106 -6.40 -24.49 -54.62
C ASN A 106 -5.45 -25.63 -54.27
N THR A 107 -5.31 -26.56 -55.21
CA THR A 107 -4.48 -27.76 -55.11
C THR A 107 -3.01 -27.37 -55.08
N ALA A 108 -2.40 -27.42 -53.90
CA ALA A 108 -0.96 -27.29 -53.71
C ALA A 108 -0.46 -28.38 -52.76
N ALA A 109 0.54 -29.15 -53.21
CA ALA A 109 1.17 -30.21 -52.41
C ALA A 109 1.90 -29.63 -51.17
N PRO A 110 2.11 -30.43 -50.10
CA PRO A 110 2.79 -29.95 -48.90
C PRO A 110 4.25 -29.56 -49.19
N ALA A 111 4.53 -28.27 -49.20
CA ALA A 111 5.89 -27.74 -49.36
C ALA A 111 6.76 -28.14 -48.14
N PRO A 112 7.97 -28.72 -48.35
CA PRO A 112 8.83 -29.16 -47.26
C PRO A 112 9.42 -27.96 -46.51
N ARG A 113 9.46 -28.06 -45.17
CA ARG A 113 10.11 -27.07 -44.30
C ARG A 113 11.61 -27.33 -44.18
N GLN A 114 12.35 -27.06 -45.25
CA GLN A 114 13.80 -26.98 -45.19
C GLN A 114 14.24 -25.55 -44.83
N LEU A 115 15.45 -25.43 -44.27
CA LEU A 115 16.15 -24.15 -44.20
C LEU A 115 16.51 -23.67 -45.61
N PRO A 116 16.75 -22.36 -45.83
CA PRO A 116 17.38 -21.89 -47.06
C PRO A 116 18.66 -22.69 -47.34
N LEU A 117 18.93 -22.98 -48.61
CA LEU A 117 20.23 -23.52 -49.00
C LEU A 117 21.34 -22.59 -48.48
N PRO A 118 22.50 -23.14 -48.06
CA PRO A 118 23.69 -22.32 -47.88
C PRO A 118 23.91 -21.47 -49.14
N PRO A 119 24.28 -20.18 -49.02
CA PRO A 119 24.58 -19.39 -50.19
C PRO A 119 25.67 -20.09 -51.02
N PRO A 120 25.59 -20.09 -52.36
CA PRO A 120 26.65 -20.64 -53.19
C PRO A 120 27.97 -19.95 -52.83
N MET A 121 29.07 -20.71 -52.87
CA MET A 121 30.37 -20.31 -52.34
C MET A 121 30.77 -18.90 -52.78
N PHE A 122 31.36 -18.12 -51.87
CA PHE A 122 31.88 -16.78 -52.17
C PHE A 122 33.08 -16.86 -53.14
N ILE A 123 32.78 -16.88 -54.44
CA ILE A 123 33.77 -16.74 -55.52
C ILE A 123 33.97 -15.25 -55.79
N GLY A 124 35.21 -14.83 -56.06
CA GLY A 124 35.56 -13.44 -56.34
C GLY A 124 35.86 -12.59 -55.11
N ARG A 125 36.82 -13.03 -54.28
CA ARG A 125 37.45 -12.21 -53.22
C ARG A 125 38.97 -12.38 -53.12
N ALA A 126 39.62 -12.80 -54.21
CA ALA A 126 41.06 -13.05 -54.22
C ALA A 126 41.85 -11.74 -53.97
N ASP A 127 41.44 -10.66 -54.64
CA ASP A 127 42.11 -9.36 -54.58
C ASP A 127 41.95 -8.69 -53.20
N GLU A 128 40.80 -8.87 -52.53
CA GLU A 128 40.62 -8.41 -51.15
C GLU A 128 41.40 -9.24 -50.13
N LEU A 129 41.58 -10.54 -50.36
CA LEU A 129 42.39 -11.40 -49.49
C LEU A 129 43.90 -11.12 -49.66
N ASP A 130 44.38 -10.98 -50.89
CA ASP A 130 45.76 -10.58 -51.21
C ASP A 130 46.09 -9.17 -50.64
N ARG A 131 45.14 -8.23 -50.70
CA ARG A 131 45.24 -6.95 -49.97
C ARG A 131 45.31 -7.13 -48.46
N LEU A 132 44.51 -8.02 -47.88
CA LEU A 132 44.51 -8.26 -46.43
C LEU A 132 45.84 -8.89 -45.97
N GLU A 133 46.36 -9.85 -46.72
CA GLU A 133 47.63 -10.54 -46.43
C GLU A 133 48.83 -9.58 -46.54
N LYS A 134 48.84 -8.71 -47.56
CA LYS A 134 49.82 -7.60 -47.68
C LYS A 134 49.73 -6.56 -46.56
N LEU A 135 48.57 -6.39 -45.92
CA LEU A 135 48.38 -5.52 -44.75
C LEU A 135 48.75 -6.20 -43.43
N LEU A 136 48.71 -7.53 -43.35
CA LEU A 136 49.04 -8.29 -42.15
C LEU A 136 50.55 -8.54 -41.96
N GLY A 137 51.32 -8.50 -43.06
CA GLY A 137 52.77 -8.63 -43.03
C GLY A 137 53.28 -10.05 -42.76
N PRO A 138 54.61 -10.25 -42.71
CA PRO A 138 55.19 -11.55 -42.38
C PRO A 138 54.85 -11.94 -40.94
N LYS A 139 54.14 -13.07 -40.81
CA LYS A 139 53.67 -13.61 -39.53
C LYS A 139 54.85 -14.03 -38.65
N SER A 140 55.08 -13.31 -37.55
CA SER A 140 56.04 -13.73 -36.52
C SER A 140 55.63 -15.08 -35.93
N GLU A 141 56.59 -16.00 -35.77
CA GLU A 141 56.35 -17.30 -35.16
C GLU A 141 55.91 -17.17 -33.68
N PRO A 142 55.14 -18.14 -33.15
CA PRO A 142 54.60 -18.05 -31.80
C PRO A 142 55.71 -18.20 -30.74
N ASP A 143 55.83 -17.19 -29.89
CA ASP A 143 56.69 -17.15 -28.71
C ASP A 143 56.33 -18.28 -27.73
N THR A 144 57.26 -19.21 -27.50
CA THR A 144 57.03 -20.47 -26.76
C THR A 144 57.29 -20.39 -25.26
N ASP A 145 57.15 -19.20 -24.63
CA ASP A 145 57.29 -19.05 -23.17
C ASP A 145 56.15 -18.27 -22.51
N ARG A 146 55.00 -18.92 -22.32
CA ARG A 146 53.97 -18.48 -21.36
C ARG A 146 53.16 -19.62 -20.74
N ALA A 147 53.12 -19.64 -19.42
CA ALA A 147 52.42 -20.63 -18.60
C ALA A 147 50.87 -20.53 -18.70
N PRO A 148 50.12 -21.63 -18.46
CA PRO A 148 48.70 -21.71 -18.81
C PRO A 148 47.76 -21.03 -17.80
N GLU A 149 46.78 -20.28 -18.32
CA GLU A 149 45.67 -19.73 -17.54
C GLU A 149 44.57 -20.79 -17.29
N GLN A 150 43.94 -20.77 -16.11
CA GLN A 150 43.15 -21.90 -15.62
C GLN A 150 41.70 -21.90 -16.10
N ALA A 151 41.27 -22.96 -16.77
CA ALA A 151 39.89 -23.18 -17.18
C ALA A 151 38.97 -23.54 -15.98
N LEU A 152 38.16 -22.57 -15.52
CA LEU A 152 37.24 -22.74 -14.39
C LEU A 152 36.02 -23.62 -14.74
N GLN A 153 36.16 -24.94 -14.64
CA GLN A 153 35.05 -25.88 -14.84
C GLN A 153 34.08 -25.91 -13.64
N ASN A 154 32.93 -25.25 -13.77
CA ASN A 154 31.82 -25.37 -12.81
C ASN A 154 31.21 -26.79 -12.80
N ARG A 155 31.68 -27.66 -11.89
CA ARG A 155 31.06 -28.97 -11.62
C ARG A 155 30.20 -28.93 -10.36
N PHE A 156 28.89 -28.86 -10.53
CA PHE A 156 27.95 -29.23 -9.47
C PHE A 156 28.14 -30.70 -9.08
N LYS A 157 28.29 -30.98 -7.77
CA LYS A 157 28.24 -32.34 -7.22
C LYS A 157 27.25 -32.39 -6.05
N VAL A 158 26.22 -33.22 -6.22
CA VAL A 158 25.29 -33.59 -5.13
C VAL A 158 25.90 -34.75 -4.34
N SER A 159 25.67 -34.80 -3.03
CA SER A 159 26.27 -35.79 -2.11
C SER A 159 25.23 -36.71 -1.48
N PRO A 160 25.49 -38.05 -1.41
CA PRO A 160 24.72 -38.99 -0.60
C PRO A 160 25.49 -39.53 0.63
N ARG A 161 24.95 -39.21 1.82
CA ARG A 161 24.98 -39.88 3.15
C ARG A 161 25.99 -40.99 3.53
N SER A 162 26.33 -40.96 4.83
CA SER A 162 26.81 -42.04 5.73
C SER A 162 28.28 -42.48 5.56
N THR A 163 29.07 -42.91 6.56
CA THR A 163 28.93 -43.19 8.03
C THR A 163 30.09 -42.50 8.81
N GLY A 164 30.33 -42.58 10.14
CA GLY A 164 29.53 -43.01 11.31
C GLY A 164 30.38 -43.49 12.51
N LYS A 165 30.03 -43.08 13.75
CA LYS A 165 30.57 -43.47 15.09
C LYS A 165 32.03 -43.09 15.48
N THR A 166 32.18 -42.08 16.34
CA THR A 166 32.82 -42.06 17.69
C THR A 166 32.75 -40.59 18.20
N GLY A 167 32.85 -40.23 19.49
CA GLY A 167 32.95 -40.94 20.77
C GLY A 167 33.17 -39.92 21.92
N CYS A 168 32.78 -40.23 23.18
CA CYS A 168 32.77 -39.33 24.37
C CYS A 168 31.69 -38.21 24.34
N ARG A 169 30.78 -37.98 25.31
CA ARG A 169 30.75 -38.14 26.79
C ARG A 169 31.71 -37.16 27.46
N PHE A 170 31.32 -36.19 28.30
CA PHE A 170 30.36 -36.14 29.43
C PHE A 170 29.63 -34.75 29.45
N GLN A 171 28.57 -34.41 30.23
CA GLN A 171 27.66 -35.09 31.20
C GLN A 171 26.29 -34.35 31.23
N ARG A 172 25.38 -34.74 32.15
CA ARG A 172 24.36 -33.86 32.77
C ARG A 172 24.30 -34.14 34.29
N GLY A 173 23.91 -33.15 35.09
CA GLY A 173 23.55 -33.28 36.52
C GLY A 173 22.15 -32.68 36.79
N PRO A 174 21.42 -33.11 37.84
CA PRO A 174 19.97 -32.89 37.95
C PRO A 174 19.54 -31.78 38.93
N ALA A 175 18.24 -31.62 39.08
CA ALA A 175 17.58 -30.58 39.88
C ALA A 175 17.60 -30.80 41.40
N ASP A 176 17.36 -29.74 42.16
CA ASP A 176 16.56 -29.81 43.39
C ASP A 176 15.42 -28.78 43.36
N SER A 177 14.37 -29.10 44.10
CA SER A 177 13.17 -28.33 44.35
C SER A 177 13.29 -27.47 45.61
N ARG A 178 12.57 -26.35 45.66
CA ARG A 178 11.93 -25.91 46.91
C ARG A 178 10.79 -24.92 46.70
N GLN A 179 9.67 -25.20 47.34
CA GLN A 179 8.59 -24.24 47.53
C GLN A 179 8.96 -23.29 48.68
N HIS A 180 8.53 -22.03 48.64
CA HIS A 180 8.04 -21.37 49.87
C HIS A 180 6.99 -20.30 49.55
N ARG A 181 5.87 -20.36 50.27
CA ARG A 181 4.88 -19.26 50.33
C ARG A 181 5.45 -18.12 51.18
N ARG A 182 5.22 -16.86 50.79
CA ARG A 182 4.84 -15.78 51.73
C ARG A 182 4.29 -14.53 51.04
N LYS A 183 3.25 -13.98 51.66
CA LYS A 183 2.57 -12.67 51.52
C LYS A 183 2.02 -12.36 52.93
N PRO A 184 1.57 -11.14 53.26
CA PRO A 184 1.89 -9.83 52.68
C PRO A 184 2.36 -8.82 53.75
N VAL A 185 2.88 -7.65 53.34
CA VAL A 185 2.87 -6.43 54.19
C VAL A 185 2.46 -5.23 53.34
N ARG A 186 1.63 -4.35 53.89
CA ARG A 186 1.36 -2.99 53.39
C ARG A 186 2.21 -2.00 54.17
N THR A 187 2.85 -1.06 53.47
CA THR A 187 3.06 0.28 54.03
C THR A 187 3.04 1.33 52.92
N ARG A 188 2.62 2.55 53.28
CA ARG A 188 2.69 3.74 52.44
C ARG A 188 4.11 4.31 52.52
N HIS A 189 4.53 5.09 51.53
CA HIS A 189 4.72 6.54 51.65
C HIS A 189 4.86 7.15 50.24
N ALA A 190 4.65 8.46 50.12
CA ALA A 190 4.71 9.18 48.84
C ALA A 190 6.03 9.94 48.72
N LEU A 191 6.54 10.07 47.49
CA LEU A 191 7.50 11.13 47.16
C LEU A 191 7.28 11.60 45.72
N THR A 192 6.70 12.79 45.56
CA THR A 192 6.59 13.49 44.28
C THR A 192 7.90 14.20 43.97
N VAL A 193 8.68 13.69 43.03
CA VAL A 193 9.91 14.37 42.55
C VAL A 193 9.53 15.30 41.39
N THR A 194 9.37 16.58 41.70
CA THR A 194 9.17 17.64 40.69
C THR A 194 10.51 18.03 40.09
N VAL A 195 10.86 17.49 38.92
CA VAL A 195 12.10 17.87 38.22
C VAL A 195 11.91 19.23 37.55
N VAL A 196 12.34 20.30 38.23
CA VAL A 196 12.52 21.63 37.64
C VAL A 196 13.87 21.66 36.91
N GLY A 197 13.84 21.37 35.61
CA GLY A 197 15.03 21.41 34.75
C GLY A 197 15.39 22.83 34.36
N SER A 198 16.15 23.54 35.21
CA SER A 198 16.73 24.84 34.88
C SER A 198 17.73 24.72 33.72
N ALA A 199 17.62 25.61 32.73
CA ALA A 199 18.53 25.63 31.60
C ALA A 199 19.87 26.29 31.97
N LEU A 200 20.97 25.54 31.90
CA LEU A 200 22.33 26.07 32.01
C LEU A 200 22.95 26.14 30.61
N ALA A 201 23.18 27.35 30.11
CA ALA A 201 23.79 27.58 28.80
C ALA A 201 25.32 27.48 28.91
N LEU A 202 25.90 26.45 28.30
CA LEU A 202 27.34 26.33 28.07
C LEU A 202 27.65 26.57 26.60
N ALA A 203 28.38 27.64 26.31
CA ALA A 203 28.82 27.97 24.95
C ALA A 203 30.01 27.09 24.55
N GLY A 204 29.73 25.97 23.88
CA GLY A 204 30.74 25.14 23.23
C GLY A 204 30.92 25.53 21.76
N THR A 205 32.15 25.65 21.29
CA THR A 205 32.47 25.95 19.89
C THR A 205 32.08 24.78 18.98
N ALA A 206 31.20 25.04 18.01
CA ALA A 206 30.66 24.00 17.14
C ALA A 206 31.62 23.68 15.98
N ALA A 207 32.23 22.49 16.00
CA ALA A 207 32.84 21.91 14.82
C ALA A 207 31.74 21.49 13.81
N PRO A 208 31.89 21.79 12.51
CA PRO A 208 30.93 21.35 11.49
C PRO A 208 31.02 19.84 11.27
N GLY A 209 29.88 19.16 11.09
CA GLY A 209 29.84 17.77 10.61
C GLY A 209 29.23 16.71 11.52
N SER A 210 28.75 17.05 12.73
CA SER A 210 27.95 16.10 13.52
C SER A 210 26.48 16.09 13.09
N ALA A 211 26.08 15.09 12.30
CA ALA A 211 24.68 14.90 11.90
C ALA A 211 23.82 14.54 13.13
N VAL A 212 22.98 15.48 13.58
CA VAL A 212 22.09 15.28 14.73
C VAL A 212 21.14 14.12 14.46
N ALA A 213 21.34 13.00 15.17
CA ALA A 213 20.50 11.82 15.04
C ALA A 213 19.06 12.16 15.44
N VAL A 214 18.16 12.21 14.45
CA VAL A 214 16.74 12.55 14.67
C VAL A 214 16.12 11.54 15.62
N ALA A 215 15.80 12.01 16.84
CA ALA A 215 15.23 11.17 17.90
C ALA A 215 13.97 10.45 17.41
N LYS A 216 14.04 9.12 17.36
CA LYS A 216 12.93 8.25 16.93
C LYS A 216 11.87 8.20 18.02
N TYR A 217 10.60 8.23 17.62
CA TYR A 217 9.49 7.99 18.55
C TYR A 217 9.50 6.53 19.03
N PRO A 218 9.01 6.25 20.25
CA PRO A 218 8.81 4.87 20.70
C PRO A 218 7.88 4.12 19.73
N GLY A 219 8.27 2.92 19.31
CA GLY A 219 7.55 2.14 18.30
C GLY A 219 7.67 2.65 16.86
N GLN A 220 8.51 3.65 16.56
CA GLN A 220 8.67 4.16 15.20
C GLN A 220 9.30 3.12 14.27
N VAL A 221 8.62 2.82 13.17
CA VAL A 221 9.01 1.83 12.16
C VAL A 221 9.21 2.47 10.79
N LYS A 222 9.85 1.75 9.86
CA LYS A 222 9.78 2.09 8.43
C LYS A 222 8.32 2.00 7.99
N CYS A 223 7.83 3.02 7.29
CA CYS A 223 6.46 3.04 6.81
C CYS A 223 6.16 1.88 5.83
N PRO A 224 4.94 1.31 5.88
CA PRO A 224 4.48 0.41 4.82
C PRO A 224 4.28 1.19 3.51
N LYS A 225 3.97 0.46 2.43
CA LYS A 225 3.53 1.08 1.18
C LYS A 225 2.27 1.96 1.40
N GLY A 226 2.06 2.92 0.50
CA GLY A 226 1.02 3.96 0.66
C GLY A 226 1.54 5.33 1.08
N ASP A 227 2.86 5.54 1.08
CA ASP A 227 3.50 6.87 1.16
C ASP A 227 3.04 7.72 2.37
N TYR A 228 3.51 7.30 3.54
CA TYR A 228 3.36 7.97 4.83
C TYR A 228 4.71 8.55 5.28
N GLN A 229 4.69 9.67 6.01
CA GLN A 229 5.89 10.37 6.49
C GLN A 229 6.37 9.89 7.86
N LEU A 230 5.45 9.43 8.72
CA LEU A 230 5.76 8.92 10.05
C LEU A 230 4.87 7.72 10.38
N CYS A 231 5.47 6.59 10.70
CA CYS A 231 4.75 5.37 11.07
C CYS A 231 5.23 4.84 12.41
N ILE A 232 4.26 4.49 13.27
CA ILE A 232 4.50 3.91 14.59
C ILE A 232 3.64 2.66 14.72
N ASP A 233 4.26 1.56 15.11
CA ASP A 233 3.61 0.26 15.26
C ASP A 233 3.98 -0.37 16.61
N GLY A 234 3.03 -0.41 17.54
CA GLY A 234 3.26 -0.83 18.92
C GLY A 234 4.22 0.11 19.69
N GLY A 235 5.01 -0.47 20.60
CA GLY A 235 5.86 0.29 21.53
C GLY A 235 5.10 0.88 22.73
N PRO A 236 5.81 1.51 23.68
CA PRO A 236 5.19 2.15 24.84
C PRO A 236 4.47 3.45 24.46
N GLY A 237 3.31 3.69 25.08
CA GLY A 237 2.53 4.92 24.90
C GLY A 237 3.06 6.10 25.74
N GLY A 238 2.28 7.18 25.80
CA GLY A 238 2.54 8.33 26.68
C GLY A 238 3.40 9.45 26.08
N PHE A 239 3.86 9.31 24.83
CA PHE A 239 4.64 10.33 24.14
C PHE A 239 3.78 11.28 23.28
N THR A 240 4.39 12.38 22.85
CA THR A 240 3.74 13.41 22.03
C THR A 240 4.47 13.64 20.70
N ILE A 241 3.71 13.66 19.60
CA ILE A 241 4.13 14.14 18.28
C ILE A 241 3.62 15.58 18.14
N SER A 242 4.52 16.57 18.11
CA SER A 242 4.15 17.99 18.14
C SER A 242 5.05 18.90 17.32
N GLY A 243 4.48 20.03 16.88
CA GLY A 243 5.20 21.12 16.20
C GLY A 243 5.66 20.80 14.77
N LYS A 244 5.33 19.63 14.21
CA LYS A 244 5.79 19.22 12.88
C LYS A 244 4.88 19.70 11.77
N LYS A 245 5.46 19.95 10.60
CA LYS A 245 4.75 20.10 9.32
C LYS A 245 4.86 18.79 8.54
N PHE A 246 3.76 18.36 7.94
CA PHE A 246 3.65 17.21 7.07
C PHE A 246 3.01 17.65 5.74
N SER A 247 3.68 17.44 4.61
CA SER A 247 3.27 18.00 3.32
C SER A 247 3.98 17.34 2.13
N GLY A 248 3.32 17.28 0.97
CA GLY A 248 3.94 16.79 -0.29
C GLY A 248 3.90 15.28 -0.50
N HIS A 249 3.18 14.55 0.35
CA HIS A 249 2.99 13.09 0.28
C HIS A 249 1.50 12.74 0.18
N ASN A 250 1.19 11.49 -0.16
CA ASN A 250 -0.16 10.94 -0.14
C ASN A 250 -0.77 10.95 1.27
N ASN A 251 0.03 10.58 2.28
CA ASN A 251 -0.37 10.49 3.69
C ASN A 251 0.67 11.14 4.60
N ALA A 252 0.36 11.30 5.89
CA ALA A 252 1.30 11.84 6.88
C ALA A 252 1.60 10.87 8.03
N ILE A 253 0.71 10.72 9.02
CA ILE A 253 0.95 9.83 10.17
C ILE A 253 0.13 8.54 10.04
N LEU A 254 0.79 7.40 10.24
CA LEU A 254 0.15 6.10 10.52
C LEU A 254 0.49 5.65 11.95
N LEU A 255 -0.55 5.42 12.77
CA LEU A 255 -0.45 4.83 14.09
C LEU A 255 -1.12 3.45 14.07
N ARG A 256 -0.40 2.38 14.41
CA ARG A 256 -0.95 1.02 14.55
C ARG A 256 -0.62 0.43 15.91
N ASN A 257 -1.57 -0.29 16.51
CA ASN A 257 -1.37 -1.07 17.75
C ASN A 257 -0.87 -0.26 18.97
N VAL A 258 -0.93 1.07 18.91
CA VAL A 258 -0.45 2.01 19.95
C VAL A 258 -1.52 2.41 20.95
N ARG A 259 -1.09 2.93 22.11
CA ARG A 259 -1.97 3.52 23.13
C ARG A 259 -1.44 4.86 23.61
N ASN A 260 -2.32 5.74 24.08
CA ASN A 260 -1.97 6.96 24.81
C ASN A 260 -0.99 7.90 24.07
N VAL A 261 -1.09 8.01 22.74
CA VAL A 261 -0.26 8.91 21.92
C VAL A 261 -0.96 10.25 21.72
N THR A 262 -0.24 11.34 21.96
CA THR A 262 -0.74 12.69 21.68
C THR A 262 -0.19 13.22 20.35
N ILE A 263 -1.05 13.77 19.49
CA ILE A 263 -0.70 14.50 18.28
C ILE A 263 -1.15 15.95 18.48
N SER A 264 -0.22 16.87 18.73
CA SER A 264 -0.53 18.23 19.22
C SER A 264 0.17 19.34 18.45
N GLY A 265 -0.58 20.29 17.89
CA GLY A 265 -0.01 21.50 17.27
C GLY A 265 0.79 21.25 15.98
N ASN A 266 0.46 20.21 15.22
CA ASN A 266 1.07 19.90 13.93
C ASN A 266 0.28 20.53 12.76
N GLN A 267 0.95 20.65 11.62
CA GLN A 267 0.38 21.16 10.36
C GLN A 267 0.39 20.06 9.30
N PHE A 268 -0.77 19.66 8.83
CA PHE A 268 -0.97 18.69 7.75
C PHE A 268 -1.47 19.44 6.52
N THR A 269 -0.58 19.73 5.57
CA THR A 269 -0.84 20.72 4.50
C THR A 269 -0.47 20.15 3.14
N ASN A 270 -1.33 20.27 2.13
CA ASN A 270 -1.03 19.78 0.77
C ASN A 270 -0.63 18.29 0.76
N LEU A 271 -1.53 17.43 1.25
CA LEU A 271 -1.38 15.98 1.17
C LEU A 271 -2.32 15.46 0.09
N SER A 272 -1.79 14.81 -0.94
CA SER A 272 -2.55 14.50 -2.15
C SER A 272 -1.93 13.40 -3.00
N GLY A 273 -2.80 12.60 -3.63
CA GLY A 273 -2.43 11.55 -4.56
C GLY A 273 -3.42 10.39 -4.49
N SER A 274 -3.37 9.49 -5.47
CA SER A 274 -4.33 8.36 -5.59
C SER A 274 -4.28 7.37 -4.43
N THR A 275 -3.24 7.40 -3.59
CA THR A 275 -3.08 6.54 -2.41
C THR A 275 -3.34 7.25 -1.08
N GLY A 276 -3.80 8.52 -1.12
CA GLY A 276 -4.11 9.30 0.06
C GLY A 276 -5.35 8.80 0.80
N TYR A 277 -5.19 8.46 2.08
CA TYR A 277 -6.22 8.03 3.01
C TYR A 277 -6.45 9.04 4.14
N ALA A 278 -5.38 9.49 4.83
CA ALA A 278 -5.51 10.50 5.88
C ALA A 278 -4.25 11.30 6.21
N GLY A 279 -4.45 12.49 6.80
CA GLY A 279 -3.40 13.19 7.55
C GLY A 279 -2.98 12.44 8.82
N VAL A 280 -3.94 11.89 9.57
CA VAL A 280 -3.70 10.97 10.68
C VAL A 280 -4.56 9.72 10.51
N HIS A 281 -3.92 8.59 10.17
CA HIS A 281 -4.53 7.27 10.10
C HIS A 281 -4.19 6.50 11.37
N VAL A 282 -5.21 5.96 12.06
CA VAL A 282 -5.07 5.23 13.32
C VAL A 282 -5.75 3.87 13.21
N GLN A 283 -5.06 2.80 13.62
CA GLN A 283 -5.56 1.43 13.58
C GLN A 283 -5.27 0.70 14.90
N ASN A 284 -6.23 -0.08 15.41
CA ASN A 284 -6.08 -0.94 16.59
C ASN A 284 -5.59 -0.19 17.86
N ALA A 285 -6.13 1.00 18.14
CA ALA A 285 -5.55 1.93 19.13
C ALA A 285 -6.49 2.35 20.28
N SER A 286 -5.94 2.92 21.34
CA SER A 286 -6.73 3.50 22.44
C SER A 286 -6.13 4.77 23.04
N GLY A 287 -6.98 5.72 23.47
CA GLY A 287 -6.53 6.91 24.21
C GLY A 287 -5.72 7.90 23.38
N ILE A 288 -5.96 7.97 22.07
CA ILE A 288 -5.22 8.86 21.16
C ILE A 288 -5.78 10.29 21.27
N VAL A 289 -4.91 11.28 21.42
CA VAL A 289 -5.30 12.68 21.68
C VAL A 289 -4.81 13.57 20.54
N ILE A 290 -5.70 13.91 19.61
CA ILE A 290 -5.42 14.73 18.43
C ILE A 290 -5.93 16.15 18.71
N LYS A 291 -5.05 17.06 19.13
CA LYS A 291 -5.43 18.40 19.61
C LYS A 291 -4.71 19.57 18.95
N LYS A 292 -5.40 20.69 18.74
CA LYS A 292 -4.83 21.95 18.23
C LYS A 292 -4.05 21.85 16.90
N ASN A 293 -4.28 20.82 16.08
CA ASN A 293 -3.62 20.66 14.78
C ASN A 293 -4.36 21.42 13.68
N THR A 294 -3.68 21.71 12.57
CA THR A 294 -4.29 22.24 11.34
C THR A 294 -4.18 21.22 10.22
N PHE A 295 -5.30 20.91 9.57
CA PHE A 295 -5.40 20.07 8.38
C PHE A 295 -5.92 20.93 7.23
N SER A 296 -5.11 21.17 6.19
CA SER A 296 -5.49 22.02 5.07
C SER A 296 -5.13 21.41 3.70
N ASN A 297 -6.06 21.48 2.76
CA ASN A 297 -5.87 21.08 1.36
C ASN A 297 -5.47 19.59 1.20
N LEU A 298 -6.39 18.69 1.57
CA LEU A 298 -6.19 17.24 1.60
C LEU A 298 -7.01 16.54 0.50
N ARG A 299 -6.36 16.00 -0.53
CA ARG A 299 -7.01 15.63 -1.81
C ARG A 299 -6.78 14.19 -2.29
N ASN A 300 -7.85 13.37 -2.27
CA ASN A 300 -7.96 12.12 -3.03
C ASN A 300 -9.43 11.78 -3.34
N GLY A 301 -10.09 12.54 -4.23
CA GLY A 301 -11.41 12.19 -4.79
C GLY A 301 -12.61 12.04 -3.82
N GLY A 302 -12.45 12.35 -2.53
CA GLY A 302 -13.45 12.04 -1.47
C GLY A 302 -13.00 10.98 -0.46
N ASN A 303 -11.84 10.36 -0.68
CA ASN A 303 -11.24 9.30 0.15
C ASN A 303 -10.13 9.80 1.08
N MET A 304 -9.70 11.06 0.97
CA MET A 304 -8.69 11.66 1.85
C MET A 304 -9.34 12.36 3.05
N HIS A 305 -8.99 11.91 4.25
CA HIS A 305 -9.55 12.37 5.53
C HIS A 305 -8.55 13.23 6.32
N GLY A 306 -9.05 14.08 7.22
CA GLY A 306 -8.17 14.73 8.21
C GLY A 306 -7.67 13.69 9.22
N VAL A 307 -8.61 13.04 9.89
CA VAL A 307 -8.39 11.92 10.82
C VAL A 307 -9.23 10.72 10.40
N TYR A 308 -8.63 9.54 10.32
CA TYR A 308 -9.30 8.27 10.05
C TYR A 308 -8.93 7.25 11.13
N LEU A 309 -9.91 6.78 11.91
CA LEU A 309 -9.71 5.81 12.98
C LEU A 309 -10.38 4.46 12.65
N VAL A 310 -9.66 3.36 12.84
CA VAL A 310 -10.14 1.98 12.64
C VAL A 310 -9.90 1.18 13.91
N ARG A 311 -10.89 0.43 14.42
CA ARG A 311 -10.80 -0.32 15.70
C ARG A 311 -10.18 0.50 16.84
N THR A 312 -10.57 1.77 16.95
CA THR A 312 -9.95 2.74 17.85
C THR A 312 -10.94 3.22 18.92
N SER A 313 -10.49 3.35 20.16
CA SER A 313 -11.39 3.67 21.28
C SER A 313 -10.87 4.71 22.26
N GLY A 314 -11.81 5.35 22.99
CA GLY A 314 -11.50 6.31 24.07
C GLY A 314 -10.63 7.49 23.64
N SER A 315 -10.66 7.84 22.35
CA SER A 315 -9.77 8.83 21.73
C SER A 315 -10.47 10.18 21.53
N SER A 316 -9.72 11.27 21.50
CA SER A 316 -10.25 12.63 21.44
C SER A 316 -9.66 13.44 20.28
N ILE A 317 -10.52 14.18 19.58
CA ILE A 317 -10.18 15.05 18.47
C ILE A 317 -10.72 16.44 18.82
N THR A 318 -9.84 17.33 19.30
CA THR A 318 -10.25 18.59 19.96
C THR A 318 -9.48 19.84 19.53
N GLY A 319 -10.20 20.93 19.26
CA GLY A 319 -9.58 22.22 18.94
C GLY A 319 -8.79 22.26 17.62
N ASN A 320 -8.99 21.30 16.73
CA ASN A 320 -8.30 21.25 15.44
C ASN A 320 -9.02 22.12 14.39
N LYS A 321 -8.27 22.57 13.37
CA LYS A 321 -8.82 23.25 12.18
C LYS A 321 -8.76 22.30 10.99
N PHE A 322 -9.86 22.15 10.27
CA PHE A 322 -9.98 21.31 9.06
C PHE A 322 -10.48 22.19 7.90
N SER A 323 -9.70 22.32 6.83
CA SER A 323 -10.04 23.12 5.64
C SER A 323 -9.70 22.44 4.32
N SER A 324 -10.56 22.61 3.31
CA SER A 324 -10.39 22.06 1.96
C SER A 324 -10.01 20.57 1.92
N ILE A 325 -10.68 19.75 2.73
CA ILE A 325 -10.48 18.29 2.78
C ILE A 325 -11.54 17.62 1.90
N THR A 326 -11.09 16.86 0.89
CA THR A 326 -11.98 16.23 -0.11
C THR A 326 -12.91 15.19 0.48
N GLY A 327 -12.41 14.32 1.37
CA GLY A 327 -13.21 13.37 2.13
C GLY A 327 -13.71 13.95 3.45
N ASP A 328 -14.47 13.14 4.20
CA ASP A 328 -14.99 13.51 5.52
C ASP A 328 -13.83 13.89 6.47
N PRO A 329 -13.85 15.06 7.14
CA PRO A 329 -12.76 15.52 8.00
C PRO A 329 -12.35 14.55 9.10
N VAL A 330 -13.34 13.91 9.74
CA VAL A 330 -13.16 12.82 10.69
C VAL A 330 -13.97 11.62 10.23
N ARG A 331 -13.32 10.46 10.13
CA ARG A 331 -13.98 9.18 9.86
C ARG A 331 -13.60 8.14 10.91
N ILE A 332 -14.57 7.37 11.39
CA ILE A 332 -14.35 6.16 12.20
C ILE A 332 -14.80 4.91 11.42
N ARG A 333 -14.21 3.75 11.70
CA ARG A 333 -14.55 2.45 11.09
C ARG A 333 -14.35 1.30 12.08
N ASP A 334 -15.07 0.20 11.86
CA ASP A 334 -14.96 -1.10 12.54
C ASP A 334 -14.83 -1.04 14.08
N GLY A 335 -15.97 -1.07 14.78
CA GLY A 335 -16.03 -1.21 16.24
C GLY A 335 -15.46 -0.02 17.04
N SER A 336 -15.05 1.05 16.36
CA SER A 336 -14.48 2.24 16.98
C SER A 336 -15.49 2.89 17.94
N LYS A 337 -15.11 3.08 19.20
CA LYS A 337 -16.08 3.38 20.27
C LYS A 337 -15.58 4.38 21.32
N ASN A 338 -16.52 5.11 21.92
CA ASN A 338 -16.29 6.12 22.97
C ASN A 338 -15.30 7.24 22.54
N ASN A 339 -15.25 7.56 21.25
CA ASN A 339 -14.39 8.64 20.74
C ASN A 339 -15.14 9.99 20.69
N THR A 340 -14.47 11.10 21.02
CA THR A 340 -15.10 12.43 21.08
C THR A 340 -14.49 13.41 20.08
N VAL A 341 -15.35 14.04 19.28
CA VAL A 341 -15.01 15.11 18.32
C VAL A 341 -15.64 16.42 18.80
N SER A 342 -14.85 17.32 19.39
CA SER A 342 -15.39 18.55 19.97
C SER A 342 -14.49 19.78 19.96
N GLY A 343 -15.07 20.96 19.76
CA GLY A 343 -14.32 22.23 19.73
C GLY A 343 -13.51 22.45 18.46
N ASN A 344 -13.73 21.66 17.40
CA ASN A 344 -13.01 21.78 16.13
C ASN A 344 -13.69 22.78 15.20
N THR A 345 -12.93 23.29 14.22
CA THR A 345 -13.40 24.20 13.17
C THR A 345 -13.35 23.49 11.81
N PHE A 346 -14.47 23.45 11.09
CA PHE A 346 -14.59 22.80 9.77
C PHE A 346 -14.99 23.80 8.67
N THR A 347 -14.20 23.90 7.60
CA THR A 347 -14.44 24.86 6.51
C THR A 347 -14.30 24.18 5.15
N GLY A 348 -15.36 24.20 4.31
CA GLY A 348 -15.30 23.71 2.92
C GLY A 348 -14.73 22.30 2.78
N SER A 349 -15.14 21.39 3.67
CA SER A 349 -14.53 20.08 3.85
C SER A 349 -15.57 19.00 4.09
N GLY A 350 -15.36 17.81 3.54
CA GLY A 350 -16.28 16.68 3.65
C GLY A 350 -16.95 16.31 2.34
N GLN A 351 -17.11 15.00 2.12
CA GLN A 351 -17.77 14.41 0.95
C GLN A 351 -19.23 14.07 1.28
N TYR A 352 -19.48 13.57 2.50
CA TYR A 352 -20.79 13.15 2.98
C TYR A 352 -21.13 13.75 4.36
N ALA A 353 -20.14 13.94 5.24
CA ALA A 353 -20.33 14.57 6.54
C ALA A 353 -19.06 15.21 7.12
N LEU A 354 -19.20 15.97 8.21
CA LEU A 354 -18.07 16.45 9.02
C LEU A 354 -17.47 15.34 9.89
N PHE A 355 -18.33 14.46 10.41
CA PHE A 355 -17.94 13.24 11.12
C PHE A 355 -18.76 12.05 10.61
N SER A 356 -18.11 11.02 10.04
CA SER A 356 -18.79 9.82 9.55
C SER A 356 -18.31 8.52 10.20
N GLU A 357 -19.20 7.53 10.25
CA GLU A 357 -18.85 6.13 10.53
C GLU A 357 -18.98 5.30 9.26
N TRP A 358 -17.91 4.57 8.95
CA TRP A 358 -17.85 3.54 7.93
C TRP A 358 -17.94 2.15 8.55
N GLY A 359 -18.46 1.18 7.80
CA GLY A 359 -18.44 -0.23 8.19
C GLY A 359 -18.64 -1.14 7.00
N ARG A 360 -17.78 -2.14 6.87
CA ARG A 360 -17.91 -3.29 5.96
C ARG A 360 -18.45 -4.49 6.73
N LEU A 361 -19.71 -4.43 7.16
CA LEU A 361 -20.30 -5.51 7.97
C LEU A 361 -20.35 -6.84 7.20
N GLU A 362 -20.38 -6.78 5.87
CA GLU A 362 -20.27 -7.95 4.98
C GLU A 362 -18.90 -8.65 5.08
N LYS A 363 -17.89 -7.99 5.68
CA LYS A 363 -16.55 -8.51 5.96
C LYS A 363 -16.25 -8.64 7.46
N GLY A 364 -17.31 -8.74 8.28
CA GLY A 364 -17.17 -8.95 9.73
C GLY A 364 -16.76 -7.71 10.53
N GLU A 365 -16.68 -6.53 9.92
CA GLU A 365 -16.53 -5.29 10.68
C GLU A 365 -17.75 -5.04 11.56
N ARG A 366 -17.55 -4.29 12.65
CA ARG A 366 -18.62 -4.04 13.64
C ARG A 366 -19.07 -2.59 13.64
N CYS A 367 -20.32 -2.35 14.05
CA CYS A 367 -20.83 -1.01 14.36
C CYS A 367 -19.99 -0.37 15.47
N GLY A 368 -19.74 0.94 15.40
CA GLY A 368 -19.20 1.69 16.53
C GLY A 368 -20.23 1.90 17.63
N SER A 369 -19.83 2.52 18.74
CA SER A 369 -20.75 2.84 19.84
C SER A 369 -20.22 3.97 20.72
N GLY A 370 -21.13 4.78 21.30
CA GLY A 370 -20.78 5.81 22.29
C GLY A 370 -19.89 6.95 21.76
N ASN A 371 -19.71 7.09 20.45
CA ASN A 371 -18.93 8.19 19.88
C ASN A 371 -19.75 9.50 19.95
N VAL A 372 -19.10 10.66 20.10
CA VAL A 372 -19.78 11.94 20.40
C VAL A 372 -19.29 13.05 19.47
N PHE A 373 -20.24 13.83 18.94
CA PHE A 373 -20.00 15.09 18.21
C PHE A 373 -20.64 16.25 18.97
N LYS A 374 -19.86 17.23 19.43
CA LYS A 374 -20.38 18.39 20.20
C LYS A 374 -19.52 19.64 20.06
N SER A 375 -20.13 20.81 20.21
CA SER A 375 -19.39 22.08 20.38
C SER A 375 -18.42 22.44 19.24
N ASN A 376 -18.65 21.97 18.01
CA ASN A 376 -17.81 22.26 16.85
C ASN A 376 -18.35 23.44 16.02
N LYS A 377 -17.46 24.22 15.42
CA LYS A 377 -17.80 25.33 14.52
C LYS A 377 -17.67 24.89 13.05
N TYR A 378 -18.61 25.25 12.18
CA TYR A 378 -18.58 24.81 10.78
C TYR A 378 -19.17 25.80 9.77
N LYS A 379 -18.54 25.98 8.61
CA LYS A 379 -19.19 26.68 7.47
C LYS A 379 -20.23 25.78 6.80
N THR A 380 -21.21 26.38 6.14
CA THR A 380 -22.11 25.67 5.22
C THR A 380 -21.36 25.23 3.97
N GLY A 381 -21.62 24.01 3.52
CA GLY A 381 -20.94 23.39 2.38
C GLY A 381 -19.72 22.56 2.76
N GLY A 382 -19.68 21.34 2.25
CA GLY A 382 -18.51 20.45 2.28
C GLY A 382 -17.47 20.85 1.24
N TYR A 383 -16.67 19.90 0.79
CA TYR A 383 -15.67 20.16 -0.25
C TYR A 383 -16.35 20.60 -1.55
N GLY A 384 -15.91 21.71 -2.13
CA GLY A 384 -16.54 22.30 -3.32
C GLY A 384 -17.99 22.77 -3.10
N GLY A 385 -18.36 23.12 -1.86
CA GLY A 385 -19.69 23.66 -1.53
C GLY A 385 -20.81 22.61 -1.40
N LYS A 386 -20.53 21.32 -1.58
CA LYS A 386 -21.53 20.23 -1.53
C LYS A 386 -22.40 20.27 -0.27
N LYS A 387 -23.71 20.05 -0.40
CA LYS A 387 -24.63 19.93 0.74
C LYS A 387 -24.36 18.60 1.47
N ILE A 388 -23.77 18.68 2.67
CA ILE A 388 -23.40 17.52 3.52
C ILE A 388 -24.08 17.57 4.89
N SER A 389 -24.11 16.45 5.60
CA SER A 389 -24.60 16.35 6.98
C SER A 389 -23.53 16.74 8.01
N LEU A 390 -23.93 17.07 9.24
CA LEU A 390 -22.97 17.16 10.36
C LEU A 390 -22.36 15.80 10.68
N ILE A 391 -23.23 14.80 10.81
CA ILE A 391 -22.90 13.43 11.18
C ILE A 391 -23.51 12.50 10.14
N LYS A 392 -22.78 11.44 9.77
CA LYS A 392 -23.33 10.31 9.00
C LYS A 392 -22.82 8.99 9.56
N TRP A 393 -23.63 8.32 10.38
CA TRP A 393 -23.50 6.88 10.55
C TRP A 393 -24.39 6.20 9.49
N GLY A 394 -23.86 5.17 8.84
CA GLY A 394 -24.63 4.30 7.96
C GLY A 394 -25.07 4.86 6.59
N GLY A 395 -24.57 4.26 5.51
CA GLY A 395 -25.19 4.33 4.17
C GLY A 395 -24.21 4.44 3.00
N LYS A 396 -24.76 4.42 1.77
CA LYS A 396 -23.99 4.52 0.51
C LYS A 396 -23.00 5.71 0.51
N GLY A 397 -21.86 5.50 -0.16
CA GLY A 397 -20.70 6.39 -0.21
C GLY A 397 -19.36 5.65 -0.34
N GLY A 398 -19.35 4.33 -0.17
CA GLY A 398 -18.30 3.42 -0.61
C GLY A 398 -18.65 2.80 -1.96
N GLY A 399 -17.83 1.85 -2.42
CA GLY A 399 -17.93 1.20 -3.73
C GLY A 399 -19.32 0.65 -4.08
N THR A 400 -19.54 0.47 -5.39
CA THR A 400 -20.85 0.14 -5.98
C THR A 400 -21.46 -1.20 -5.54
N THR A 401 -20.68 -2.08 -4.90
CA THR A 401 -21.13 -3.35 -4.31
C THR A 401 -20.88 -3.37 -2.79
N GLY A 402 -21.95 -3.61 -2.03
CA GLY A 402 -21.93 -3.62 -0.56
C GLY A 402 -23.28 -3.19 0.03
N LEU A 403 -23.75 -3.92 1.06
CA LEU A 403 -25.05 -3.67 1.68
C LEU A 403 -25.11 -2.29 2.33
N LYS A 404 -26.28 -1.64 2.25
CA LYS A 404 -26.53 -0.43 3.05
C LYS A 404 -26.42 -0.82 4.54
N LEU A 405 -25.62 -0.07 5.28
CA LEU A 405 -25.81 0.09 6.73
C LEU A 405 -27.21 0.67 6.96
N THR A 406 -28.03 -0.03 7.75
CA THR A 406 -29.44 0.30 8.05
C THR A 406 -29.77 -0.04 9.50
N TRP A 407 -30.98 0.32 9.94
CA TRP A 407 -31.52 -0.07 11.25
C TRP A 407 -31.50 -1.58 11.52
N GLY A 408 -31.49 -2.42 10.48
CA GLY A 408 -31.43 -3.88 10.61
C GLY A 408 -30.07 -4.42 11.06
N ASN A 409 -28.96 -3.73 10.75
CA ASN A 409 -27.61 -4.22 11.04
C ASN A 409 -26.81 -3.37 12.05
N CYS A 410 -27.11 -2.07 12.19
CA CYS A 410 -26.67 -1.27 13.34
C CYS A 410 -27.88 -0.66 14.07
N LYS A 411 -28.40 -1.37 15.08
CA LYS A 411 -29.67 -1.05 15.77
C LYS A 411 -29.73 0.30 16.52
N LYS A 412 -28.59 0.98 16.72
CA LYS A 412 -28.51 2.31 17.36
C LYS A 412 -27.48 3.18 16.65
N ALA A 413 -27.68 4.51 16.69
CA ALA A 413 -26.70 5.48 16.21
C ALA A 413 -25.38 5.35 17.00
N SER A 414 -24.30 5.04 16.29
CA SER A 414 -22.96 4.84 16.84
C SER A 414 -22.23 6.15 17.16
N ILE A 415 -22.68 7.25 16.55
CA ILE A 415 -22.27 8.64 16.83
C ILE A 415 -23.49 9.42 17.32
N VAL A 416 -23.36 10.09 18.47
CA VAL A 416 -24.39 10.93 19.08
C VAL A 416 -24.04 12.42 18.93
N ASN A 417 -24.96 13.21 18.38
CA ASN A 417 -24.89 14.67 18.46
C ASN A 417 -25.24 15.10 19.90
N LYS A 418 -24.33 15.77 20.60
CA LYS A 418 -24.56 16.32 21.95
C LYS A 418 -24.67 17.86 21.95
N GLY A 419 -25.01 18.45 20.81
CA GLY A 419 -25.37 19.87 20.71
C GLY A 419 -24.16 20.82 20.68
N GLY A 420 -24.45 22.12 20.78
CA GLY A 420 -23.45 23.21 20.75
C GLY A 420 -22.70 23.39 19.43
N ASN A 421 -23.06 22.66 18.36
CA ASN A 421 -22.40 22.76 17.07
C ASN A 421 -22.93 23.99 16.29
N THR A 422 -22.13 25.04 16.12
CA THR A 422 -22.55 26.33 15.56
C THR A 422 -22.06 26.53 14.13
N LYS A 423 -22.83 27.25 13.31
CA LYS A 423 -22.34 27.73 12.00
C LYS A 423 -21.26 28.81 12.16
N LEU A 424 -20.52 29.06 11.08
CA LEU A 424 -19.45 30.05 10.89
C LEU A 424 -19.74 30.95 9.69
#